data_AF-A0A258M3G2-F1
#
_entry.id   AF-A0A258M3G2-F1
#
_cell.length_a   1.000
_cell.length_b   1.000
_cell.length_c   1.000
_cell.angle_alpha   90.00
_cell.angle_beta   90.00
_cell.angle_gamma   90.00
#
_symmetry.space_group_name_H-M   'P 1'
#
loop_
_entity.id
_entity.type
_entity.pdbx_description
1 polymer ?
#
loop_
_entity_poly.entity_id
_entity_poly.type
_entity_poly.pdbx_seq_one_letter_code
_entity_poly.pdbx_strand_id
1 'polypeptide(L)'
;MISLAQAFNDHSAVFFILAAISVVIVGISKSGFGAGLGVLSLPLMASQSSIHEALAILLPLLIAIDLVGLRRFLKNADWRILKLVLLPAAFGMLLGYLFFSVITPKILSLSIGIFTLLFLIQN
;
A
#
# COMPACT_ATOMS: atom_id res chain seq x y z
N MET A 1 17.06 -4.92 21.40
CA MET A 1 16.61 -5.54 20.13
C MET A 1 16.05 -6.90 20.49
N ILE A 2 14.77 -7.14 20.21
CA ILE A 2 14.12 -8.43 20.46
C ILE A 2 14.77 -9.45 19.51
N SER A 3 15.07 -10.66 19.98
CA SER A 3 15.62 -11.70 19.09
C SER A 3 14.54 -12.15 18.09
N LEU A 4 14.94 -12.55 16.87
CA LEU A 4 13.98 -13.01 15.85
C LEU A 4 13.13 -14.19 16.36
N ALA A 5 13.72 -15.07 17.17
CA ALA A 5 13.03 -16.18 17.79
C ALA A 5 11.95 -15.73 18.80
N GLN A 6 12.20 -14.64 19.50
CA GLN A 6 11.26 -14.08 20.47
C GLN A 6 10.10 -13.38 19.76
N ALA A 7 10.38 -12.59 18.71
CA ALA A 7 9.35 -12.01 17.86
C ALA A 7 8.45 -13.09 17.21
N PHE A 8 9.01 -14.23 16.82
CA PHE A 8 8.23 -15.34 16.26
C PHE A 8 7.31 -15.99 17.31
N ASN A 9 7.80 -16.18 18.53
CA ASN A 9 7.04 -16.79 19.62
C ASN A 9 5.98 -15.86 20.22
N ASP A 10 6.10 -14.54 20.00
CA ASP A 10 5.13 -13.55 20.46
C ASP A 10 3.82 -13.56 19.62
N HIS A 11 3.79 -14.27 18.49
CA HIS A 11 2.63 -14.34 17.59
C HIS A 11 1.89 -15.67 17.62
N SER A 12 0.57 -15.60 17.47
CA SER A 12 -0.31 -16.78 17.40
C SER A 12 -0.26 -17.46 16.03
N ALA A 13 -0.68 -18.73 15.95
CA ALA A 13 -0.83 -19.43 14.68
C ALA A 13 -1.77 -18.71 13.70
N VAL A 14 -2.80 -18.02 14.23
CA VAL A 14 -3.76 -17.24 13.44
C VAL A 14 -3.07 -16.05 12.75
N PHE A 15 -2.12 -15.40 13.41
CA PHE A 15 -1.33 -14.33 12.80
C PHE A 15 -0.61 -14.83 11.54
N PHE A 16 0.10 -15.97 11.61
CA PHE A 16 0.83 -16.49 10.45
C PHE A 16 -0.10 -16.88 9.29
N ILE A 17 -1.28 -17.45 9.59
CA ILE A 17 -2.29 -17.78 8.58
C ILE A 17 -2.78 -16.51 7.89
N LEU A 18 -3.17 -15.49 8.67
CA LEU A 18 -3.67 -14.23 8.12
C LEU A 18 -2.57 -13.45 7.40
N ALA A 19 -1.34 -13.46 7.91
CA ALA A 19 -0.20 -12.85 7.23
C ALA A 19 0.05 -13.51 5.87
N ALA A 20 0.02 -14.85 5.79
CA ALA A 20 0.16 -15.57 4.53
C ALA A 20 -0.96 -15.20 3.54
N ILE A 21 -2.22 -15.18 4.00
CA ILE A 21 -3.38 -14.77 3.19
C ILE A 21 -3.21 -13.32 2.71
N SER A 22 -2.85 -12.39 3.60
CA SER A 22 -2.61 -10.99 3.27
C SER A 22 -1.52 -10.83 2.21
N VAL A 23 -0.39 -11.52 2.36
CA VAL A 23 0.72 -11.50 1.38
C VAL A 23 0.26 -11.98 0.01
N VAL A 24 -0.51 -13.08 -0.05
CA VAL A 24 -1.05 -13.62 -1.30
C VAL A 24 -2.03 -12.63 -1.93
N ILE A 25 -2.93 -12.03 -1.15
CA ILE A 25 -3.89 -11.03 -1.63
C ILE A 25 -3.17 -9.80 -2.18
N VAL A 26 -2.16 -9.27 -1.48
CA VAL A 26 -1.34 -8.15 -1.96
C VAL A 26 -0.67 -8.52 -3.28
N GLY A 27 -0.03 -9.69 -3.36
CA GLY A 27 0.67 -10.15 -4.55
C GLY A 27 -0.25 -10.26 -5.77
N ILE A 28 -1.43 -10.86 -5.58
CA ILE A 28 -2.45 -10.97 -6.62
C ILE A 28 -2.92 -9.57 -7.05
N SER A 29 -3.37 -8.76 -6.11
CA SER A 29 -3.93 -7.42 -6.38
C SER A 29 -2.94 -6.50 -7.10
N LYS A 30 -1.67 -6.52 -6.69
CA LYS A 30 -0.62 -5.67 -7.27
C LYS A 30 -0.11 -6.17 -8.62
N SER A 31 -0.36 -7.43 -8.98
CA SER A 31 -0.06 -8.01 -10.30
C SER A 31 -1.07 -7.67 -11.40
N GLY A 32 -2.14 -6.93 -11.05
CA GLY A 32 -3.20 -6.51 -11.97
C GLY A 32 -4.46 -7.40 -11.96
N PHE A 33 -4.43 -8.52 -11.22
CA PHE A 33 -5.58 -9.40 -11.03
C PHE A 33 -6.25 -9.08 -9.69
N GLY A 34 -7.52 -8.66 -9.66
CA GLY A 34 -8.21 -8.30 -8.41
C GLY A 34 -7.94 -6.86 -7.93
N ALA A 35 -8.14 -5.87 -8.81
CA ALA A 35 -8.09 -4.45 -8.47
C ALA A 35 -8.99 -4.18 -7.24
N GLY A 36 -8.38 -3.70 -6.15
CA GLY A 36 -9.08 -3.38 -4.90
C GLY A 36 -8.95 -4.41 -3.77
N LEU A 37 -8.72 -5.71 -4.06
CA LEU A 37 -8.59 -6.73 -3.01
C LEU A 37 -7.39 -6.49 -2.09
N GLY A 38 -6.32 -5.89 -2.61
CA GLY A 38 -5.11 -5.53 -1.85
C GLY A 38 -5.39 -4.66 -0.63
N VAL A 39 -6.48 -3.86 -0.65
CA VAL A 39 -6.91 -3.01 0.48
C VAL A 39 -7.27 -3.83 1.72
N LEU A 40 -7.71 -5.08 1.56
CA LEU A 40 -8.05 -5.97 2.67
C LEU A 40 -6.83 -6.49 3.43
N SER A 41 -5.66 -6.50 2.79
CA SER A 41 -4.46 -7.14 3.34
C SER A 41 -3.95 -6.47 4.62
N LEU A 42 -4.01 -5.14 4.68
CA LEU A 42 -3.58 -4.38 5.84
C LEU A 42 -4.54 -4.57 7.03
N PRO A 43 -5.88 -4.40 6.89
CA PRO A 43 -6.84 -4.75 7.94
C PRO A 43 -6.76 -6.20 8.42
N LEU A 44 -6.59 -7.16 7.50
CA LEU A 44 -6.45 -8.57 7.85
C LEU A 44 -5.24 -8.81 8.75
N MET A 45 -4.10 -8.18 8.45
CA MET A 45 -2.89 -8.32 9.26
C MET A 45 -3.01 -7.55 10.58
N ALA A 46 -3.51 -6.32 10.53
CA ALA A 46 -3.75 -5.48 11.71
C ALA A 46 -4.84 -6.03 12.65
N SER A 47 -5.61 -7.05 12.24
CA SER A 47 -6.54 -7.75 13.14
C SER A 47 -5.83 -8.59 14.21
N GLN A 48 -4.56 -8.97 13.98
CA GLN A 48 -3.75 -9.78 14.90
C GLN A 48 -2.43 -9.11 15.30
N SER A 49 -2.11 -7.94 14.76
CA SER A 49 -0.88 -7.20 15.02
C SER A 49 -1.15 -5.71 15.16
N SER A 50 -0.17 -4.95 15.65
CA SER A 50 -0.28 -3.50 15.58
C SER A 50 -0.24 -3.02 14.11
N ILE A 51 -0.86 -1.86 13.83
CA ILE A 51 -0.81 -1.26 12.48
C ILE A 51 0.64 -0.99 12.06
N HIS A 52 1.47 -0.51 12.98
CA HIS A 52 2.88 -0.22 12.73
C HIS A 52 3.67 -1.47 12.34
N GLU A 53 3.43 -2.58 13.03
CA GLU A 53 4.03 -3.88 12.73
C GLU A 53 3.55 -4.45 11.40
N ALA A 54 2.25 -4.34 11.12
CA ALA A 54 1.70 -4.76 9.85
C ALA A 54 2.34 -4.00 8.68
N LEU A 55 2.48 -2.67 8.82
CA LEU A 55 3.18 -1.83 7.84
C LEU A 55 4.66 -2.20 7.72
N ALA A 56 5.34 -2.46 8.84
CA ALA A 56 6.76 -2.84 8.83
C ALA A 56 7.02 -4.13 8.03
N ILE A 57 6.08 -5.08 8.04
CA ILE A 57 6.15 -6.32 7.27
C ILE A 57 5.72 -6.10 5.80
N LEU A 58 4.62 -5.38 5.56
CA LEU A 58 4.05 -5.21 4.21
C LEU A 58 4.85 -4.25 3.34
N LEU A 59 5.42 -3.17 3.88
CA LEU A 59 6.16 -2.18 3.10
C LEU A 59 7.33 -2.76 2.30
N PRO A 60 8.29 -3.51 2.89
CA PRO A 60 9.39 -4.08 2.12
C PRO A 60 8.91 -5.09 1.07
N LEU A 61 7.85 -5.85 1.36
CA LEU A 61 7.22 -6.75 0.41
C LEU A 61 6.60 -5.98 -0.78
N LEU A 62 5.85 -4.91 -0.51
CA LEU A 62 5.26 -4.04 -1.54
C LEU A 62 6.33 -3.44 -2.44
N ILE A 63 7.43 -2.95 -1.86
CA ILE A 63 8.58 -2.44 -2.60
C ILE A 63 9.17 -3.54 -3.48
N ALA A 64 9.35 -4.76 -2.97
CA ALA A 64 9.87 -5.88 -3.76
C ALA A 64 8.95 -6.22 -4.95
N ILE A 65 7.63 -6.23 -4.75
CA ILE A 65 6.64 -6.45 -5.81
C ILE A 65 6.74 -5.34 -6.86
N ASP A 66 6.82 -4.08 -6.43
CA ASP A 66 6.96 -2.92 -7.32
C ASP A 66 8.26 -2.98 -8.14
N LEU A 67 9.38 -3.39 -7.53
CA LEU A 67 10.65 -3.54 -8.23
C LEU A 67 10.59 -4.64 -9.31
N VAL A 68 9.96 -5.78 -9.01
CA VAL A 68 9.77 -6.86 -10.00
C VAL A 68 8.84 -6.40 -11.12
N GLY A 69 7.74 -5.73 -10.78
CA GLY A 69 6.80 -5.15 -11.75
C GLY A 69 7.48 -4.12 -12.65
N LEU A 70 8.25 -3.21 -12.06
CA LEU A 70 9.00 -2.18 -12.78
C LEU A 70 10.02 -2.78 -13.73
N ARG A 71 10.81 -3.78 -13.29
CA ARG A 71 11.77 -4.47 -14.17
C ARG A 71 11.09 -5.08 -15.39
N ARG A 72 9.94 -5.72 -15.20
CA ARG A 72 9.15 -6.31 -16.30
C ARG A 72 8.59 -5.24 -17.22
N PHE A 73 8.06 -4.16 -16.65
CA PHE A 73 7.53 -3.03 -17.41
C PHE A 73 8.61 -2.36 -18.26
N LEU A 74 9.76 -2.00 -17.66
CA LEU A 74 10.85 -1.31 -18.34
C LEU A 74 11.46 -2.12 -19.49
N LYS A 75 11.42 -3.46 -19.43
CA LYS A 75 11.88 -4.33 -20.53
C LYS A 75 11.09 -4.12 -21.83
N ASN A 76 9.80 -3.80 -21.72
CA ASN A 76 8.88 -3.67 -22.86
C ASN A 76 8.37 -2.23 -23.03
N ALA A 77 8.93 -1.26 -22.31
CA ALA A 77 8.43 0.10 -22.28
C ALA A 77 8.82 0.90 -23.53
N ASP A 78 7.87 1.69 -24.05
CA ASP A 78 8.17 2.76 -25.00
C ASP A 78 8.75 3.96 -24.23
N TRP A 79 10.06 4.18 -24.38
CA TRP A 79 10.79 5.25 -23.72
C TRP A 79 10.36 6.67 -24.13
N ARG A 80 9.76 6.83 -25.32
CA ARG A 80 9.23 8.12 -25.77
C ARG A 80 7.98 8.48 -24.97
N ILE A 81 7.04 7.54 -24.86
CA ILE A 81 5.82 7.72 -24.06
C ILE A 81 6.18 7.86 -22.59
N LEU A 82 7.10 7.02 -22.09
CA LEU A 82 7.49 7.05 -20.69
C LEU A 82 8.04 8.42 -20.29
N LYS A 83 8.92 9.04 -21.09
CA LYS A 83 9.43 10.41 -20.80
C LYS A 83 8.33 11.47 -20.78
N LEU A 84 7.35 11.35 -21.68
CA LEU A 84 6.21 12.28 -21.75
C LEU A 84 5.29 12.16 -20.53
N VAL A 85 5.11 10.95 -19.98
CA VAL A 85 4.25 10.70 -18.81
C VAL A 85 4.99 10.94 -17.49
N LEU A 86 6.28 10.58 -17.43
CA LEU A 86 7.05 10.57 -16.18
C LEU A 86 7.29 11.98 -15.65
N LEU A 87 7.48 12.98 -16.52
CA LEU A 87 7.69 14.36 -16.07
C LEU A 87 6.43 14.99 -15.44
N PRO A 88 5.24 14.96 -16.08
CA PRO A 88 3.99 15.35 -15.43
C PRO A 88 3.67 14.53 -14.18
N ALA A 89 3.92 13.22 -14.20
CA ALA A 89 3.69 12.35 -13.04
C ALA A 89 4.59 12.74 -11.85
N ALA A 90 5.88 13.00 -12.10
CA ALA A 90 6.81 13.47 -11.07
C ALA A 90 6.39 14.81 -10.50
N PHE A 91 5.94 15.73 -11.35
CA PHE A 91 5.42 17.01 -10.90
C PHE A 91 4.14 16.88 -10.06
N GLY A 92 3.20 16.03 -10.49
CA GLY A 92 1.99 15.72 -9.72
C GLY A 92 2.29 15.08 -8.37
N MET A 93 3.26 14.15 -8.29
CA MET A 93 3.72 13.57 -7.03
C MET A 93 4.36 14.61 -6.11
N LEU A 94 5.18 15.51 -6.65
CA LEU A 94 5.78 16.60 -5.87
C LEU A 94 4.73 17.54 -5.31
N LEU A 95 3.74 17.94 -6.12
CA LEU A 95 2.63 18.76 -5.67
C LEU A 95 1.81 18.06 -4.58
N GLY A 96 1.53 16.76 -4.75
CA GLY A 96 0.86 15.95 -3.73
C GLY A 96 1.65 15.92 -2.42
N TYR A 97 2.97 15.71 -2.48
CA TYR A 97 3.85 15.75 -1.32
C TYR A 97 3.81 17.11 -0.60
N LEU A 98 3.93 18.21 -1.35
CA LEU A 98 3.86 19.57 -0.79
C LEU A 98 2.48 19.88 -0.19
N PHE A 99 1.41 19.40 -0.82
CA PHE A 99 0.08 19.54 -0.26
C PHE A 99 -0.06 18.80 1.07
N PHE A 100 0.42 17.55 1.13
CA PHE A 100 0.40 16.75 2.36
C PHE A 100 1.33 17.27 3.45
N SER A 101 2.39 18.01 3.12
CA SER A 101 3.28 18.61 4.14
C SER A 101 2.67 19.83 4.83
N VAL A 102 1.71 20.50 4.19
CA VAL A 102 1.04 21.70 4.72
C VAL A 102 -0.31 21.37 5.37
N ILE A 103 -0.93 20.22 5.04
CA ILE A 103 -2.24 19.85 5.59
C ILE A 103 -2.15 19.27 7.01
N THR A 104 -2.99 19.78 7.91
CA THR A 104 -3.11 19.25 9.27
C THR A 104 -3.92 17.94 9.28
N PRO A 105 -3.60 16.94 10.14
CA PRO A 105 -4.36 15.69 10.24
C PRO A 105 -5.87 15.87 10.43
N LYS A 106 -6.29 16.92 11.15
CA LYS A 106 -7.71 17.27 11.34
C LYS A 106 -8.40 17.62 10.03
N ILE A 107 -7.76 18.44 9.19
CA ILE A 107 -8.31 18.87 7.89
C ILE A 107 -8.38 17.66 6.96
N LEU A 108 -7.30 16.87 6.91
CA LEU A 108 -7.25 15.64 6.12
C LEU A 108 -8.39 14.68 6.50
N SER A 109 -8.57 14.41 7.80
CA SER A 109 -9.65 13.52 8.28
C SER A 109 -11.04 14.06 7.95
N LEU A 110 -11.25 15.39 8.06
CA LEU A 110 -12.52 16.02 7.74
C LEU A 110 -12.81 15.96 6.23
N SER A 111 -11.80 16.20 5.39
CA SER A 111 -11.91 16.06 3.93
C SER A 111 -12.28 14.63 3.52
N ILE A 112 -11.60 13.62 4.07
CA ILE A 112 -11.92 12.20 3.80
C ILE A 112 -13.36 11.88 4.24
N GLY A 113 -13.79 12.38 5.40
CA GLY A 113 -15.16 12.21 5.88
C GLY A 113 -16.19 12.81 4.93
N ILE A 114 -15.97 14.04 4.45
CA ILE A 114 -16.84 14.69 3.45
C ILE A 114 -16.88 13.89 2.16
N PHE A 115 -15.73 13.44 1.62
CA PHE A 115 -15.70 12.63 0.40
C PHE A 115 -16.46 11.31 0.57
N THR A 116 -16.35 10.67 1.74
CA THR A 116 -17.09 9.44 2.05
C THR A 116 -18.61 9.69 2.04
N LEU A 117 -19.07 10.78 2.65
CA LEU A 117 -20.49 11.15 2.65
C LEU A 117 -21.00 11.52 1.25
N LEU A 118 -20.20 12.25 0.46
CA LEU A 118 -20.53 12.59 -0.93
C LEU A 118 -20.63 11.34 -1.80
N PHE A 119 -19.69 10.40 -1.65
CA PHE A 119 -19.73 9.13 -2.36
C PHE A 119 -20.96 8.31 -1.97
N LEU A 120 -21.37 8.32 -0.70
CA LEU A 120 -22.59 7.64 -0.26
C LEU A 120 -23.87 8.23 -0.88
N ILE A 121 -23.89 9.54 -1.12
CA ILE A 121 -25.02 10.24 -1.76
C ILE A 121 -25.00 10.02 -3.29
N GLN A 122 -23.83 9.75 -3.85
CA GLN A 122 -23.66 9.43 -5.26
C GLN A 122 -24.06 7.97 -5.52
N ASN A 123 -25.34 7.77 -5.88
CA ASN A 123 -25.95 6.48 -6.28
C ASN A 123 -25.00 5.53 -7.04
#